data_AF-A0A9D7NGJ2-F1
#
_entry.id   AF-A0A9D7NGJ2-F1
#
_cell.length_a   1.000
_cell.length_b   1.000
_cell.length_c   1.000
_cell.angle_alpha   90.00
_cell.angle_beta   90.00
_cell.angle_gamma   90.00
#
_symmetry.space_group_name_H-M   'P 1'
#
loop_
_entity.id
_entity.type
_entity.pdbx_description
1 polymer ?
#
loop_
_entity_poly.entity_id
_entity_poly.type
_entity_poly.pdbx_seq_one_letter_code
_entity_poly.pdbx_strand_id
1 'polypeptide(L)'
;MLHKTYCLLCFCTVFLCCPKSANAQNLKLDGYKGIWFTLGQFSEFGDKYSGGLGTYTANHLPVAIYAAKAQKTFFVYGGTTHPDKRHLLIMISYFDHRKKRVPKPVIVWDKMGVDDPHDNASLSIDQNGYLWVFVSGRGKIRPGLIFKSRQPYNIDALKKSMKPK
;
A
#
# COMPACT_ATOMS: atom_id res chain seq x y z
N MET A 1 12.42 -2.19 -78.91
CA MET A 1 11.91 -3.00 -77.80
C MET A 1 12.47 -2.43 -76.50
N LEU A 2 11.68 -1.65 -75.75
CA LEU A 2 12.09 -1.11 -74.44
C LEU A 2 11.85 -2.17 -73.36
N HIS A 3 12.91 -2.57 -72.63
CA HIS A 3 12.78 -3.34 -71.40
C HIS A 3 12.62 -2.37 -70.21
N LYS A 4 11.49 -2.48 -69.49
CA LYS A 4 11.27 -1.82 -68.20
C LYS A 4 11.64 -2.78 -67.07
N THR A 5 12.69 -2.42 -66.34
CA THR A 5 13.11 -3.03 -65.07
C THR A 5 12.15 -2.60 -63.97
N TYR A 6 11.54 -3.54 -63.24
CA TYR A 6 10.80 -3.25 -62.01
C TYR A 6 11.60 -3.76 -60.80
N CYS A 7 12.13 -2.83 -60.02
CA CYS A 7 12.77 -3.10 -58.73
C CYS A 7 11.68 -3.10 -57.65
N LEU A 8 11.36 -4.27 -57.10
CA LEU A 8 10.35 -4.42 -56.06
C LEU A 8 11.01 -4.15 -54.69
N LEU A 9 10.79 -2.96 -54.13
CA LEU A 9 11.19 -2.63 -52.76
C LEU A 9 10.27 -3.33 -51.76
N CYS A 10 10.81 -4.33 -51.06
CA CYS A 10 10.13 -5.03 -49.98
C CYS A 10 10.26 -4.19 -48.68
N PHE A 11 9.17 -3.53 -48.26
CA PHE A 11 9.11 -2.81 -46.99
C PHE A 11 8.93 -3.81 -45.82
N CYS A 12 10.02 -4.17 -45.15
CA CYS A 12 9.96 -4.88 -43.87
C CYS A 12 9.52 -3.91 -42.76
N THR A 13 8.24 -3.92 -42.40
CA THR A 13 7.75 -3.25 -41.19
C THR A 13 8.19 -4.04 -39.96
N VAL A 14 9.24 -3.57 -39.28
CA VAL A 14 9.65 -4.07 -37.97
C VAL A 14 8.64 -3.56 -36.93
N PHE A 15 7.74 -4.44 -36.48
CA PHE A 15 6.90 -4.18 -35.31
C PHE A 15 7.79 -4.19 -34.05
N LEU A 16 8.13 -2.99 -33.55
CA LEU A 16 8.69 -2.83 -32.21
C LEU A 16 7.63 -3.24 -31.18
N CYS A 17 7.71 -4.49 -30.72
CA CYS A 17 6.95 -4.96 -29.57
C CYS A 17 7.55 -4.28 -28.32
N CYS A 18 6.92 -3.20 -27.85
CA CYS A 18 7.28 -2.58 -26.59
C CYS A 18 6.94 -3.56 -25.45
N PRO A 19 7.92 -4.06 -24.67
CA PRO A 19 7.59 -4.89 -23.53
C PRO A 19 6.89 -4.02 -22.48
N LYS A 20 5.57 -4.17 -22.36
CA LYS A 20 4.85 -3.74 -21.16
C LYS A 20 5.39 -4.57 -20.01
N SER A 21 6.39 -4.06 -19.31
CA SER A 21 6.73 -4.52 -17.96
C SER A 21 5.50 -4.27 -17.07
N ALA A 22 4.59 -5.24 -17.03
CA ALA A 22 3.48 -5.28 -16.10
C ALA A 22 4.08 -5.54 -14.71
N ASN A 23 4.68 -4.51 -14.12
CA ASN A 23 5.04 -4.55 -12.73
C ASN A 23 3.74 -4.76 -11.96
N ALA A 24 3.62 -5.88 -11.24
CA ALA A 24 2.52 -6.10 -10.32
C ALA A 24 2.41 -4.87 -9.40
N GLN A 25 1.35 -4.10 -9.59
CA GLN A 25 1.01 -2.95 -8.77
C GLN A 25 0.06 -3.44 -7.68
N ASN A 26 0.28 -2.97 -6.46
CA ASN A 26 -0.67 -3.17 -5.40
C ASN A 26 -1.97 -2.43 -5.77
N LEU A 27 -3.12 -3.01 -5.40
CA LEU A 27 -4.43 -2.45 -5.75
C LEU A 27 -4.63 -1.09 -5.04
N LYS A 28 -5.16 -0.11 -5.77
CA LYS A 28 -5.64 1.17 -5.22
C LYS A 28 -7.11 1.07 -4.86
N LEU A 29 -7.49 1.56 -3.69
CA LEU A 29 -8.89 1.66 -3.28
C LEU A 29 -9.49 3.01 -3.61
N ASP A 30 -10.80 3.01 -3.84
CA ASP A 30 -11.54 4.25 -4.02
C ASP A 30 -11.83 4.91 -2.66
N GLY A 31 -11.08 5.98 -2.38
CA GLY A 31 -11.22 6.75 -1.15
C GLY A 31 -10.64 6.09 0.10
N TYR A 32 -10.83 6.78 1.23
CA TYR A 32 -10.29 6.42 2.53
C TYR A 32 -11.38 5.81 3.40
N LYS A 33 -11.21 4.53 3.72
CA LYS A 33 -12.11 3.78 4.59
C LYS A 33 -11.28 3.19 5.73
N GLY A 34 -11.32 3.81 6.90
CA GLY A 34 -10.67 3.28 8.10
C GLY A 34 -11.48 2.13 8.69
N ILE A 35 -10.80 1.17 9.31
CA ILE A 35 -11.49 0.08 10.00
C ILE A 35 -12.20 0.59 11.26
N TRP A 36 -13.44 0.13 11.44
CA TRP A 36 -14.19 0.25 12.70
C TRP A 36 -14.09 -1.05 13.47
N PHE A 37 -14.03 -0.97 14.80
CA PHE A 37 -13.86 -2.13 15.66
C PHE A 37 -14.66 -1.96 16.96
N THR A 38 -15.03 -3.10 17.55
CA THR A 38 -15.49 -3.22 18.94
C THR A 38 -14.85 -4.49 19.51
N LEU A 39 -14.25 -4.38 20.69
CA LEU A 39 -13.60 -5.47 21.42
C LEU A 39 -14.62 -6.48 21.96
N GLY A 40 -15.83 -6.01 22.30
CA GLY A 40 -16.89 -6.83 22.89
C GLY A 40 -16.78 -7.01 24.40
N GLN A 41 -16.01 -6.15 25.09
CA GLN A 41 -15.89 -6.12 26.55
C GLN A 41 -16.64 -4.91 27.10
N PHE A 42 -17.92 -5.11 27.39
CA PHE A 42 -18.83 -4.05 27.78
C PHE A 42 -18.84 -3.77 29.28
N SER A 43 -18.97 -2.48 29.62
CA SER A 43 -19.35 -1.96 30.93
C SER A 43 -20.62 -1.12 30.80
N GLU A 44 -21.10 -0.53 31.90
CA GLU A 44 -22.21 0.44 31.86
C GLU A 44 -21.90 1.68 31.00
N PHE A 45 -20.61 1.99 30.79
CA PHE A 45 -20.13 3.10 29.96
C PHE A 45 -19.86 2.71 28.50
N GLY A 46 -20.20 1.49 28.10
CA GLY A 46 -19.94 0.96 26.76
C GLY A 46 -18.72 0.03 26.71
N ASP A 47 -18.29 -0.28 25.48
CA ASP A 47 -17.20 -1.21 25.22
C ASP A 47 -15.82 -0.59 25.46
N LYS A 48 -14.91 -1.38 26.04
CA LYS A 48 -13.54 -0.97 26.39
C LYS A 48 -12.76 -0.37 25.21
N TYR A 49 -12.92 -0.93 24.02
CA TYR A 49 -12.37 -0.35 22.79
C TYR A 49 -13.39 -0.40 21.68
N SER A 50 -13.86 0.76 21.25
CA SER A 50 -14.76 0.87 20.11
C SER A 50 -14.48 2.12 19.27
N GLY A 51 -14.89 2.10 18.00
CA GLY A 51 -14.82 3.24 17.09
C GLY A 51 -13.86 3.05 15.91
N GLY A 52 -13.46 4.18 15.30
CA GLY A 52 -12.53 4.21 14.17
C GLY A 52 -11.09 4.00 14.62
N LEU A 53 -10.54 2.81 14.37
CA LEU A 53 -9.22 2.39 14.87
C LEU A 53 -8.18 2.24 13.74
N GLY A 54 -8.28 3.07 12.71
CA GLY A 54 -7.36 3.04 11.57
C GLY A 54 -5.90 3.36 11.92
N THR A 55 -5.63 4.18 12.93
CA THR A 55 -4.25 4.47 13.39
C THR A 55 -3.96 3.92 14.78
N TYR A 56 -4.78 2.98 15.23
CA TYR A 56 -4.58 2.28 16.49
C TYR A 56 -3.39 1.31 16.36
N THR A 57 -2.64 0.99 17.41
CA THR A 57 -2.60 1.61 18.74
C THR A 57 -1.67 2.83 18.73
N ALA A 58 -1.64 3.56 19.85
CA ALA A 58 -0.62 4.57 20.12
C ALA A 58 0.83 4.01 20.05
N ASN A 59 1.03 2.69 20.09
CA ASN A 59 2.34 2.06 20.00
C ASN A 59 2.79 1.80 18.54
N HIS A 60 1.90 1.93 17.55
CA HIS A 60 2.29 1.84 16.15
C HIS A 60 2.92 3.15 15.69
N LEU A 61 4.14 3.40 16.11
CA LEU A 61 4.86 4.62 15.77
C LEU A 61 6.12 4.34 14.95
N PRO A 62 6.43 5.19 13.97
CA PRO A 62 5.57 6.26 13.44
C PRO A 62 4.52 5.72 12.45
N VAL A 63 3.34 6.34 12.39
CA VAL A 63 2.35 6.08 11.32
C VAL A 63 2.49 7.01 10.11
N ALA A 64 3.18 8.14 10.26
CA ALA A 64 3.39 9.12 9.20
C ALA A 64 4.80 9.72 9.25
N ILE A 65 5.42 9.90 8.09
CA ILE A 65 6.79 10.44 7.96
C ILE A 65 6.84 11.43 6.80
N TYR A 66 7.36 12.63 7.06
CA TYR A 66 7.67 13.61 6.02
C TYR A 66 9.01 13.30 5.34
N ALA A 67 9.01 13.24 4.01
CA ALA A 67 10.20 13.09 3.19
C ALA A 67 10.46 14.37 2.40
N ALA A 68 11.44 15.17 2.86
CA ALA A 68 11.79 16.44 2.23
C ALA A 68 12.18 16.29 0.74
N LYS A 69 12.99 15.28 0.40
CA LYS A 69 13.41 14.97 -0.99
C LYS A 69 12.22 14.75 -1.94
N ALA A 70 11.12 14.19 -1.43
CA ALA A 70 9.91 13.94 -2.20
C ALA A 70 8.83 15.02 -2.04
N GLN A 71 8.97 15.90 -1.05
CA GLN A 71 7.96 16.82 -0.53
C GLN A 71 6.60 16.13 -0.33
N LYS A 72 6.64 15.00 0.38
CA LYS A 72 5.47 14.16 0.67
C LYS A 72 5.49 13.73 2.12
N THR A 73 4.34 13.73 2.78
CA THR A 73 4.16 13.01 4.05
C THR A 73 3.53 11.66 3.74
N PHE A 74 4.30 10.59 3.83
CA PHE A 74 3.79 9.22 3.68
C PHE A 74 3.12 8.79 4.98
N PHE A 75 2.06 8.01 4.89
CA PHE A 75 1.36 7.48 6.06
C PHE A 75 0.74 6.12 5.82
N VAL A 76 0.59 5.35 6.89
CA VAL A 76 -0.08 4.04 6.91
C VAL A 76 -1.29 4.07 7.84
N TYR A 77 -2.26 3.22 7.56
CA TYR A 77 -3.44 3.03 8.41
C TYR A 77 -4.10 1.67 8.16
N GLY A 78 -4.87 1.19 9.13
CA GLY A 78 -5.82 0.10 9.03
C GLY A 78 -7.07 0.54 8.28
N GLY A 79 -7.23 0.03 7.07
CA GLY A 79 -8.42 0.23 6.26
C GLY A 79 -9.35 -0.96 6.26
N THR A 80 -10.42 -0.85 5.47
CA THR A 80 -11.33 -1.96 5.21
C THR A 80 -11.89 -1.96 3.78
N THR A 81 -12.44 -3.10 3.36
CA THR A 81 -12.99 -3.29 2.01
C THR A 81 -14.23 -2.45 1.76
N HIS A 82 -15.07 -2.25 2.78
CA HIS A 82 -16.29 -1.46 2.69
C HIS A 82 -16.64 -0.82 4.06
N PRO A 83 -17.29 0.37 4.13
CA PRO A 83 -17.48 1.08 5.40
C PRO A 83 -18.25 0.32 6.49
N ASP A 84 -19.06 -0.67 6.12
CA ASP A 84 -19.84 -1.53 7.03
C ASP A 84 -19.14 -2.88 7.35
N LYS A 85 -17.90 -3.07 6.90
CA LYS A 85 -17.14 -4.31 7.11
C LYS A 85 -16.05 -4.14 8.15
N ARG A 86 -15.86 -5.22 8.90
CA ARG A 86 -14.74 -5.44 9.83
C ARG A 86 -13.76 -6.40 9.17
N HIS A 87 -13.00 -5.88 8.21
CA HIS A 87 -11.98 -6.64 7.48
C HIS A 87 -10.73 -5.78 7.36
N LEU A 88 -9.65 -6.18 8.03
CA LEU A 88 -8.45 -5.36 8.14
C LEU A 88 -7.60 -5.43 6.87
N LEU A 89 -7.42 -4.26 6.27
CA LEU A 89 -6.43 -3.99 5.24
C LEU A 89 -5.32 -3.12 5.81
N ILE A 90 -4.08 -3.41 5.47
CA ILE A 90 -2.96 -2.51 5.72
C ILE A 90 -2.83 -1.59 4.50
N MET A 91 -3.02 -0.30 4.73
CA MET A 91 -3.07 0.71 3.68
C MET A 91 -1.87 1.65 3.77
N ILE A 92 -1.43 2.18 2.63
CA ILE A 92 -0.43 3.24 2.55
C ILE A 92 -0.89 4.33 1.59
N SER A 93 -0.60 5.59 1.92
CA SER A 93 -0.71 6.72 0.98
C SER A 93 0.23 7.86 1.38
N TYR A 94 0.06 9.03 0.77
CA TYR A 94 0.81 10.23 1.13
C TYR A 94 0.02 11.53 0.91
N PHE A 95 0.33 12.56 1.68
CA PHE A 95 -0.01 13.93 1.30
C PHE A 95 1.09 14.52 0.42
N ASP A 96 0.75 14.93 -0.80
CA ASP A 96 1.66 15.65 -1.70
C ASP A 96 1.65 17.14 -1.34
N HIS A 97 2.75 17.63 -0.76
CA HIS A 97 2.83 19.02 -0.29
C HIS A 97 2.90 20.04 -1.41
N ARG A 98 3.35 19.65 -2.62
CA ARG A 98 3.36 20.54 -3.80
C ARG A 98 1.95 20.70 -4.34
N LYS A 99 1.23 19.58 -4.48
CA LYS A 99 -0.12 19.57 -5.08
C LYS A 99 -1.24 19.82 -4.08
N LYS A 100 -0.93 19.79 -2.78
CA LYS A 100 -1.90 19.87 -1.67
C LYS A 100 -3.02 18.85 -1.79
N ARG A 101 -2.66 17.60 -2.13
CA ARG A 101 -3.60 16.52 -2.40
C ARG A 101 -3.16 15.22 -1.76
N VAL A 102 -4.13 14.37 -1.50
CA VAL A 102 -3.92 12.99 -1.06
C VAL A 102 -4.42 12.07 -2.19
N PRO A 103 -3.59 11.18 -2.77
CA PRO A 103 -4.03 10.27 -3.84
C PRO A 103 -4.76 9.06 -3.25
N LYS A 104 -5.42 8.28 -4.12
CA LYS A 104 -6.06 7.02 -3.71
C LYS A 104 -5.06 6.11 -2.96
N PRO A 105 -5.45 5.53 -1.81
CA PRO A 105 -4.56 4.71 -1.00
C PRO A 105 -4.33 3.35 -1.67
N VAL A 106 -3.18 2.75 -1.37
CA VAL A 106 -2.74 1.45 -1.88
C VAL A 106 -2.87 0.40 -0.79
N ILE A 107 -3.38 -0.79 -1.14
CA ILE A 107 -3.40 -1.95 -0.25
C ILE A 107 -1.99 -2.55 -0.19
N VAL A 108 -1.31 -2.41 0.95
CA VAL A 108 -0.04 -3.10 1.21
C VAL A 108 -0.29 -4.59 1.44
N TRP A 109 -1.30 -4.91 2.26
CA TRP A 109 -1.60 -6.28 2.64
C TRP A 109 -3.06 -6.44 3.07
N ASP A 110 -3.67 -7.56 2.70
CA ASP A 110 -4.97 -8.00 3.22
C ASP A 110 -4.73 -9.02 4.34
N LYS A 111 -5.28 -8.77 5.53
CA LYS A 111 -5.05 -9.62 6.71
C LYS A 111 -5.94 -10.86 6.77
N MET A 112 -6.70 -11.17 5.72
CA MET A 112 -7.45 -12.41 5.48
C MET A 112 -8.43 -12.75 6.60
N GLY A 113 -9.55 -12.03 6.66
CA GLY A 113 -10.62 -12.27 7.63
C GLY A 113 -10.31 -11.82 9.06
N VAL A 114 -9.10 -11.28 9.30
CA VAL A 114 -8.76 -10.60 10.56
C VAL A 114 -9.41 -9.22 10.57
N ASP A 115 -9.99 -8.86 11.71
CA ASP A 115 -10.58 -7.55 11.96
C ASP A 115 -9.92 -6.79 13.12
N ASP A 116 -8.89 -7.38 13.70
CA ASP A 116 -8.20 -6.90 14.90
C ASP A 116 -7.19 -5.78 14.56
N PRO A 117 -7.46 -4.51 14.91
CA PRO A 117 -6.59 -3.38 14.57
C PRO A 117 -5.27 -3.38 15.37
N HIS A 118 -5.07 -4.31 16.33
CA HIS A 118 -3.74 -4.53 16.91
C HIS A 118 -2.73 -5.01 15.87
N ASP A 119 -3.18 -5.57 14.75
CA ASP A 119 -2.33 -5.96 13.63
C ASP A 119 -2.05 -4.79 12.65
N ASN A 120 -2.39 -3.54 13.01
CA ASN A 120 -2.03 -2.35 12.22
C ASN A 120 -0.51 -2.21 12.04
N ALA A 121 -0.10 -1.25 11.20
CA ALA A 121 1.27 -1.09 10.79
C ALA A 121 1.92 0.22 11.24
N SER A 122 3.25 0.21 11.34
CA SER A 122 4.10 1.39 11.37
C SER A 122 4.89 1.53 10.07
N LEU A 123 5.47 2.71 9.86
CA LEU A 123 6.18 3.11 8.66
C LEU A 123 7.64 3.47 8.98
N SER A 124 8.56 3.25 8.05
CA SER A 124 9.89 3.86 8.02
C SER A 124 10.27 4.24 6.60
N ILE A 125 11.23 5.17 6.45
CA ILE A 125 11.82 5.55 5.18
C ILE A 125 13.33 5.42 5.33
N ASP A 126 13.96 4.59 4.50
CA ASP A 126 15.42 4.43 4.56
C ASP A 126 16.18 5.58 3.87
N GLN A 127 17.50 5.60 4.02
CA GLN A 127 18.37 6.63 3.46
C GLN A 127 18.30 6.76 1.92
N ASN A 128 17.93 5.67 1.25
CA ASN A 128 17.76 5.62 -0.21
C ASN A 128 16.33 6.00 -0.63
N GLY A 129 15.45 6.28 0.32
CA GLY A 129 14.07 6.71 0.11
C GLY A 129 13.06 5.57 -0.02
N TYR A 130 13.46 4.31 0.20
CA TYR A 130 12.48 3.22 0.15
C TYR A 130 11.59 3.24 1.38
N LEU A 131 10.31 2.94 1.16
CA LEU A 131 9.30 2.89 2.20
C LEU A 131 9.28 1.47 2.78
N TRP A 132 9.28 1.38 4.10
CA TRP A 132 9.20 0.13 4.85
C TRP A 132 7.94 0.13 5.70
N VAL A 133 7.10 -0.89 5.54
CA VAL A 133 5.85 -1.05 6.30
C VAL A 133 5.98 -2.28 7.19
N PHE A 134 5.84 -2.08 8.50
CA PHE A 134 5.95 -3.11 9.52
C PHE A 134 4.56 -3.39 10.08
N VAL A 135 4.00 -4.53 9.71
CA VAL A 135 2.68 -4.98 10.16
C VAL A 135 2.86 -5.76 11.45
N SER A 136 2.19 -5.32 12.52
CA SER A 136 2.21 -6.00 13.80
C SER A 136 1.63 -7.40 13.72
N GLY A 137 2.20 -8.30 14.52
CA GLY A 137 1.70 -9.66 14.71
C GLY A 137 0.93 -9.81 16.02
N ARG A 138 0.26 -10.96 16.15
CA ARG A 138 -0.41 -11.41 17.37
C ARG A 138 0.18 -12.74 17.83
N GLY A 139 1.18 -12.64 18.70
CA GLY A 139 1.90 -13.79 19.24
C GLY A 139 2.45 -14.69 18.13
N LYS A 140 2.37 -16.02 18.33
CA LYS A 140 2.81 -17.02 17.34
C LYS A 140 1.77 -17.34 16.27
N ILE A 141 0.50 -16.94 16.48
CA ILE A 141 -0.63 -17.29 15.60
C ILE A 141 -0.63 -16.42 14.35
N ARG A 142 -0.37 -15.12 14.51
CA ARG A 142 -0.28 -14.17 13.41
C ARG A 142 1.10 -13.51 13.45
N PRO A 143 2.09 -13.98 12.67
CA PRO A 143 3.42 -13.39 12.69
C PRO A 143 3.38 -11.96 12.14
N GLY A 144 4.31 -11.12 12.61
CA GLY A 144 4.54 -9.82 12.01
C GLY A 144 4.95 -9.94 10.54
N LEU A 145 4.75 -8.88 9.75
CA LEU A 145 5.10 -8.88 8.33
C LEU A 145 5.84 -7.60 7.98
N ILE A 146 6.84 -7.70 7.10
CA ILE A 146 7.61 -6.55 6.64
C ILE A 146 7.45 -6.43 5.14
N PHE A 147 7.14 -5.23 4.68
CA PHE A 147 7.04 -4.88 3.26
C PHE A 147 7.99 -3.73 2.94
N LYS A 148 8.54 -3.77 1.72
CA LYS A 148 9.41 -2.72 1.19
C LYS A 148 8.86 -2.23 -0.14
N SER A 149 8.85 -0.92 -0.39
CA SER A 149 8.54 -0.38 -1.71
C SER A 149 9.54 -0.89 -2.76
N ARG A 150 9.10 -1.01 -4.01
CA ARG A 150 9.97 -1.42 -5.12
C ARG A 150 10.82 -0.27 -5.66
N GLN A 151 10.44 0.97 -5.37
CA GLN A 151 11.15 2.19 -5.76
C GLN A 151 11.14 3.20 -4.59
N PRO A 152 12.12 4.11 -4.52
CA PRO A 152 12.12 5.19 -3.55
C PRO A 152 10.88 6.09 -3.68
N TYR A 153 10.29 6.48 -2.55
CA TYR A 153 9.17 7.44 -2.47
C TYR A 153 7.94 7.08 -3.33
N ASN A 154 7.79 5.80 -3.66
CA ASN A 154 6.70 5.27 -4.49
C ASN A 154 5.91 4.22 -3.70
N ILE A 155 4.57 4.35 -3.72
CA ILE A 155 3.64 3.46 -3.01
C ILE A 155 2.97 2.45 -3.94
N ASP A 156 3.16 2.52 -5.25
CA ASP A 156 2.39 1.75 -6.24
C ASP A 156 2.71 0.25 -6.19
N ALA A 157 3.88 -0.13 -5.67
CA ALA A 157 4.25 -1.52 -5.49
C ALA A 157 5.12 -1.73 -4.25
N LEU A 158 4.66 -2.61 -3.36
CA LEU A 158 5.37 -3.07 -2.17
C LEU A 158 5.53 -4.59 -2.22
N LYS A 159 6.72 -5.08 -1.91
CA LYS A 159 7.03 -6.50 -1.85
C LYS A 159 7.27 -6.91 -0.40
N LYS A 160 6.73 -8.07 -0.02
CA LYS A 160 7.06 -8.70 1.26
C LYS A 160 8.56 -9.00 1.33
N SER A 161 9.24 -8.47 2.34
CA SER A 161 10.70 -8.45 2.45
C SER A 161 11.27 -9.61 3.29
N MET A 162 10.55 -10.74 3.39
CA MET A 162 10.83 -11.98 4.16
C MET A 162 10.03 -12.10 5.47
N LYS A 163 9.78 -13.35 5.93
CA LYS A 163 9.05 -13.67 7.18
C LYS A 163 9.94 -13.32 8.38
N PRO A 164 9.40 -12.83 9.51
CA PRO A 164 10.15 -12.84 10.76
C PRO A 164 10.57 -14.28 11.07
N LYS A 165 11.78 -14.45 11.60
CA LYS A 165 12.24 -15.72 12.17
C LYS A 165 11.36 -16.11 13.36
#